data_AF-A0A2I0QFL4-F1
#
_entry.id   AF-A0A2I0QFL4-F1
#
_cell.length_a   1.000
_cell.length_b   1.000
_cell.length_c   1.000
_cell.angle_alpha   90.00
_cell.angle_beta   90.00
_cell.angle_gamma   90.00
#
_symmetry.space_group_name_H-M   'P 1'
#
loop_
_entity.id
_entity.type
_entity.pdbx_description
1 polymer ?
#
loop_
_entity_poly.entity_id
_entity_poly.type
_entity_poly.pdbx_seq_one_letter_code
_entity_poly.pdbx_strand_id
1 'polypeptide(L)' 'MKIKIGNKFIGEDEPCFIIAELSANHLQKFELAVDTIKAAKEAGAD' A
#
# COMPACT_ATOMS: atom_id res chain seq x y z
N MET A 1 5.72 -4.75 -20.09
CA MET A 1 6.20 -3.40 -19.69
C MET A 1 6.63 -3.48 -18.23
N LYS A 2 7.77 -2.87 -17.85
CA LYS A 2 8.33 -2.95 -16.49
C LYS A 2 8.50 -1.54 -15.92
N ILE A 3 7.95 -1.30 -14.73
CA ILE A 3 8.00 -0.02 -14.02
C ILE A 3 8.72 -0.22 -12.68
N LYS A 4 9.51 0.75 -12.24
CA LYS A 4 10.13 0.74 -10.90
C LYS A 4 9.43 1.73 -9.98
N ILE A 5 8.97 1.28 -8.83
CA ILE A 5 8.44 2.11 -7.75
C ILE A 5 9.24 1.83 -6.48
N GLY A 6 9.97 2.83 -5.99
CA GLY A 6 10.91 2.66 -4.88
C GLY A 6 11.92 1.54 -5.17
N ASN A 7 11.86 0.48 -4.38
CA ASN A 7 12.75 -0.69 -4.49
C ASN A 7 12.11 -1.89 -5.20
N LYS A 8 10.90 -1.75 -5.75
CA LYS A 8 10.15 -2.84 -6.40
C LYS A 8 10.02 -2.61 -7.89
N PHE A 9 10.01 -3.70 -8.64
CA PHE A 9 9.64 -3.70 -10.05
C PHE A 9 8.21 -4.24 -10.19
N ILE A 10 7.44 -3.65 -11.08
CA ILE A 10 6.05 -4.03 -11.40
C ILE A 10 5.99 -4.33 -12.88
N GLY A 11 5.52 -5.53 -13.22
CA GLY A 11 5.42 -6.01 -14.59
C GLY A 11 5.19 -7.51 -14.64
N GLU A 12 5.26 -8.04 -15.85
CA GLU A 12 5.26 -9.49 -16.10
C GLU A 12 6.48 -10.14 -15.42
N ASP A 13 6.30 -11.35 -14.89
CA ASP A 13 7.29 -12.14 -14.14
C ASP A 13 7.84 -11.52 -12.83
N GLU A 14 7.26 -10.41 -12.34
CA GLU A 14 7.57 -9.82 -11.02
C GLU A 14 6.55 -10.25 -9.94
N PRO A 15 6.90 -10.19 -8.64
CA PRO A 15 5.94 -10.40 -7.57
C PRO A 15 4.73 -9.47 -7.66
N CYS A 16 3.57 -9.94 -7.19
CA CYS A 16 2.37 -9.12 -7.14
C CYS A 16 2.60 -7.87 -6.27
N PHE A 17 2.18 -6.70 -6.77
CA PHE A 17 2.25 -5.44 -6.05
C PHE A 17 0.86 -5.08 -5.49
N ILE A 18 0.74 -5.03 -4.17
CA ILE A 18 -0.47 -4.89 -3.39
C ILE A 18 -0.64 -3.45 -2.94
N ILE A 19 -1.68 -2.79 -3.45
CA ILE A 19 -2.09 -1.45 -3.03
C ILE A 19 -3.18 -1.58 -1.98
N ALA A 20 -2.88 -1.18 -0.74
CA ALA A 20 -3.88 -1.02 0.31
C ALA A 20 -4.49 0.38 0.24
N GLU A 21 -5.73 0.45 -0.22
CA GLU A 21 -6.47 1.69 -0.47
C GLU A 21 -7.12 2.21 0.85
N LEU A 22 -6.80 3.46 1.25
CA LEU A 22 -7.34 4.09 2.47
C LEU A 22 -8.56 5.01 2.20
N SER A 23 -8.50 5.87 1.18
CA SER A 23 -9.52 6.86 0.80
C SER A 23 -10.25 7.48 2.01
N ALA A 24 -11.57 7.45 2.02
CA ALA A 24 -12.42 7.98 3.07
C ALA A 24 -12.55 7.05 4.29
N ASN A 25 -11.91 5.88 4.32
CA ASN A 25 -12.07 4.89 5.40
C ASN A 25 -11.52 5.37 6.75
N HIS A 26 -10.65 6.37 6.75
CA HIS A 26 -10.18 7.08 7.96
C HIS A 26 -11.22 8.01 8.61
N LEU A 27 -12.39 8.24 8.01
CA LEU A 27 -13.48 9.07 8.56
C LEU A 27 -13.05 10.49 9.00
N GLN A 28 -12.10 11.10 8.28
CA GLN A 28 -11.48 12.39 8.63
C GLN A 28 -10.78 12.43 10.00
N LYS A 29 -10.46 11.25 10.56
CA LYS A 29 -9.73 11.12 11.82
C LYS A 29 -8.26 10.81 11.53
N PHE A 30 -7.37 11.73 11.92
CA PHE A 30 -5.94 11.61 11.68
C PHE A 30 -5.35 10.33 12.29
N GLU A 31 -5.61 10.05 13.57
CA GLU A 31 -5.08 8.87 14.24
C GLU A 31 -5.56 7.56 13.59
N LEU A 32 -6.81 7.50 13.12
CA LEU A 32 -7.32 6.33 12.41
C LEU A 32 -6.59 6.12 11.08
N ALA A 33 -6.26 7.21 10.36
CA ALA A 33 -5.46 7.13 9.14
C ALA A 33 -4.07 6.55 9.43
N VAL A 34 -3.41 7.03 10.48
CA VAL A 34 -2.08 6.58 10.91
C VAL A 34 -2.10 5.11 11.28
N ASP A 35 -3.06 4.68 12.11
CA ASP A 35 -3.17 3.29 12.55
C ASP A 35 -3.51 2.36 11.39
N THR A 36 -4.36 2.80 10.45
CA THR A 36 -4.68 2.02 9.25
C THR A 36 -3.44 1.83 8.35
N ILE A 37 -2.60 2.86 8.19
CA ILE A 37 -1.35 2.75 7.41
C ILE A 37 -0.39 1.75 8.05
N LYS A 38 -0.23 1.78 9.38
CA LYS A 38 0.61 0.80 10.10
C LYS A 38 0.09 -0.62 9.91
N ALA A 39 -1.21 -0.82 10.11
CA ALA A 39 -1.86 -2.12 9.94
C ALA A 39 -1.74 -2.64 8.49
N ALA A 40 -1.89 -1.77 7.49
CA ALA A 40 -1.69 -2.13 6.10
C ALA A 40 -0.25 -2.61 5.84
N LYS A 41 0.75 -1.93 6.42
CA LYS A 41 2.14 -2.34 6.29
C LYS A 41 2.41 -3.68 6.97
N GLU A 42 1.90 -3.88 8.19
CA GLU A 42 2.01 -5.13 8.95
C GLU A 42 1.33 -6.30 8.22
N ALA A 43 0.22 -6.05 7.53
CA ALA A 43 -0.49 -7.04 6.72
C ALA A 43 0.23 -7.40 5.40
N GLY A 44 1.31 -6.69 5.04
CA GLY A 44 2.12 -6.98 3.86
C GLY A 44 1.80 -6.12 2.63
N ALA A 45 1.10 -4.99 2.80
CA ALA A 45 0.97 -4.02 1.71
C ALA A 45 2.34 -3.47 1.27
N ASP A 46 2.45 -3.19 -0.03
CA ASP A 46 3.72 -2.90 -0.69
C ASP A 46 4.20 -1.45 -0.57
#